data_AF-B9T1U9-F1
#
_entry.id   AF-B9T1U9-F1
#
_cell.length_a   1.000
_cell.length_b   1.000
_cell.length_c   1.000
_cell.angle_alpha   90.00
_cell.angle_beta   90.00
_cell.angle_gamma   90.00
#
_symmetry.space_group_name_H-M   'P 1'
#
loop_
_entity.id
_entity.type
_entity.pdbx_description
1 polymer ?
#
loop_
_entity_poly.entity_id
_entity_poly.type
_entity_poly.pdbx_seq_one_letter_code
_entity_poly.pdbx_strand_id
1 'polypeptide(L)'
;MSSNSSSSSSNNEVEEGEDLWAKVKKAADDLYTIRDTFFPLNPVDKTSKLHSQSDLSLHLLDSIPLEQRKTPVQRAKYEYLRGKILDVFPEYRKEAEDHLSKAVKLNPSLADAWLCLGNCIWKKGDLPSAKNCFSLALNKGPNKKILCLLSMLERRMAQGAENQAELVKESIRHAKDAIALDVKDGYSWYNLGNALLTSFFVTGAWDHGMMLQSLKAYQNAEKDERMQSNPDLYFNSATVNKYLENYERALSGFEAAALKDPSLNATEEVEKMVNLLDKLENFLRGQAKAKRLTSVASSLAAVNLNSSFKRATVDLLSNGLNKAVSIVGKVLFFIKHENVTPLYYLVCDSNQICFVLSVYGISNDAELSNCVANLGQQHDMNDEA
;
A
#
# COMPACT_ATOMS: atom_id res chain seq x y z
N MET A 1 54.56 46.60 6.63
CA MET A 1 53.55 45.96 5.75
C MET A 1 53.79 44.46 5.85
N SER A 2 52.93 43.73 6.58
CA SER A 2 52.77 42.26 6.51
C SER A 2 51.95 41.81 7.72
N SER A 3 50.62 41.84 7.60
CA SER A 3 49.67 41.04 8.40
C SER A 3 48.23 41.54 8.22
N ASN A 4 47.49 40.99 7.26
CA ASN A 4 46.00 40.89 7.28
C ASN A 4 45.43 40.17 6.04
N SER A 5 45.95 38.98 5.70
CA SER A 5 45.39 38.16 4.61
C SER A 5 45.05 36.72 5.00
N SER A 6 45.25 36.33 6.26
CA SER A 6 45.05 34.95 6.74
C SER A 6 43.68 34.68 7.38
N SER A 7 42.95 35.71 7.82
CA SER A 7 41.62 35.55 8.42
C SER A 7 40.46 35.53 7.41
N SER A 8 40.65 36.11 6.22
CA SER A 8 39.65 36.07 5.14
C SER A 8 39.61 34.72 4.43
N SER A 9 40.76 34.05 4.27
CA SER A 9 40.85 32.75 3.58
C SER A 9 40.24 31.62 4.41
N SER A 10 40.43 31.61 5.74
CA SER A 10 39.86 30.58 6.62
C SER A 10 38.33 30.64 6.72
N ASN A 11 37.73 31.83 6.61
CA ASN A 11 36.27 31.97 6.63
C ASN A 11 35.66 31.55 5.29
N ASN A 12 36.29 31.87 4.16
CA ASN A 12 35.83 31.43 2.84
C ASN A 12 35.92 29.91 2.67
N GLU A 13 36.97 29.26 3.18
CA GLU A 13 37.12 27.79 3.11
C GLU A 13 36.10 27.02 3.97
N VAL A 14 35.64 27.61 5.08
CA VAL A 14 34.61 27.02 5.94
C VAL A 14 33.21 27.20 5.31
N GLU A 15 32.92 28.37 4.74
CA GLU A 15 31.66 28.62 4.00
C GLU A 15 31.57 27.76 2.72
N GLU A 16 32.64 27.64 1.93
CA GLU A 16 32.70 26.75 0.77
C GLU A 16 32.55 25.27 1.16
N GLY A 17 33.08 24.89 2.34
CA GLY A 17 32.92 23.55 2.91
C GLY A 17 31.49 23.21 3.31
N GLU A 18 30.83 24.11 4.04
CA GLU A 18 29.42 23.94 4.42
C GLU A 18 28.49 23.87 3.21
N ASP A 19 28.78 24.66 2.17
CA ASP A 19 28.12 24.59 0.87
C ASP A 19 28.32 23.22 0.18
N LEU A 20 29.53 22.66 0.22
CA LEU A 20 29.83 21.35 -0.38
C LEU A 20 29.04 20.21 0.30
N TRP A 21 28.96 20.22 1.63
CA TRP A 21 28.14 19.24 2.36
C TRP A 21 26.66 19.32 2.00
N ALA A 22 26.13 20.54 1.84
CA ALA A 22 24.74 20.75 1.43
C ALA A 22 24.49 20.22 0.01
N LYS A 23 25.43 20.47 -0.92
CA LYS A 23 25.39 19.95 -2.29
C LYS A 23 25.38 18.42 -2.32
N VAL A 24 26.25 17.75 -1.56
CA VAL A 24 26.25 16.28 -1.49
C VAL A 24 24.94 15.75 -0.90
N LYS A 25 24.45 16.35 0.19
CA LYS A 25 23.18 15.94 0.79
C LYS A 25 22.04 16.05 -0.22
N LYS A 26 21.97 17.16 -0.95
CA LYS A 26 20.99 17.37 -2.02
C LYS A 26 21.12 16.32 -3.11
N ALA A 27 22.33 16.05 -3.61
CA ALA A 27 22.55 15.00 -4.61
C ALA A 27 22.09 13.61 -4.12
N ALA A 28 22.34 13.29 -2.85
CA ALA A 28 21.85 12.07 -2.22
C ALA A 28 20.31 12.05 -2.05
N ASP A 29 19.66 13.20 -1.84
CA ASP A 29 18.19 13.30 -1.81
C ASP A 29 17.58 13.20 -3.23
N ASP A 30 18.23 13.78 -4.23
CA ASP A 30 17.83 13.72 -5.64
C ASP A 30 17.89 12.27 -6.17
N LEU A 31 18.86 11.47 -5.71
CA LEU A 31 18.94 10.03 -5.98
C LEU A 31 17.68 9.27 -5.55
N TYR A 32 17.21 9.52 -4.32
CA TYR A 32 15.98 8.90 -3.82
C TYR A 32 14.74 9.44 -4.56
N THR A 33 14.76 10.72 -4.96
CA THR A 33 13.71 11.29 -5.82
C THR A 33 13.64 10.56 -7.16
N ILE A 34 14.77 10.32 -7.83
CA ILE A 34 14.82 9.53 -9.08
C ILE A 34 14.31 8.12 -8.82
N ARG A 35 14.78 7.46 -7.76
CA ARG A 35 14.34 6.10 -7.39
C ARG A 35 12.82 6.02 -7.19
N ASP A 36 12.21 7.03 -6.58
CA ASP A 36 10.81 6.99 -6.16
C ASP A 36 9.84 7.61 -7.18
N THR A 37 10.34 8.29 -8.22
CA THR A 37 9.48 9.02 -9.18
C THR A 37 9.80 8.75 -10.66
N PHE A 38 10.95 8.14 -10.98
CA PHE A 38 11.31 7.80 -12.35
C PHE A 38 10.97 6.33 -12.64
N PHE A 39 9.94 6.13 -13.46
CA PHE A 39 9.43 4.81 -13.86
C PHE A 39 9.40 4.70 -15.40
N PRO A 40 10.56 4.50 -16.04
CA PRO A 40 10.64 4.37 -17.49
C PRO A 40 10.05 3.03 -17.98
N LEU A 41 9.61 2.98 -19.24
CA LEU A 41 9.15 1.75 -19.89
C LEU A 41 10.21 0.64 -19.88
N ASN A 42 11.49 1.00 -20.02
CA ASN A 42 12.61 0.07 -19.90
C ASN A 42 13.26 0.21 -18.51
N PRO A 43 13.16 -0.80 -17.63
CA PRO A 43 13.76 -0.75 -16.29
C PRO A 43 15.27 -0.48 -16.29
N VAL A 44 15.98 -0.85 -17.36
CA VAL A 44 17.42 -0.59 -17.52
C VAL A 44 17.74 0.90 -17.51
N ASP A 45 16.84 1.75 -17.99
CA ASP A 45 17.05 3.21 -18.04
C ASP A 45 17.09 3.80 -16.63
N LYS A 46 16.23 3.31 -15.73
CA LYS A 46 16.21 3.71 -14.31
C LYS A 46 17.51 3.30 -13.64
N THR A 47 17.90 2.04 -13.81
CA THR A 47 19.14 1.49 -13.26
C THR A 47 20.36 2.28 -13.75
N SER A 48 20.47 2.52 -15.05
CA SER A 48 21.58 3.27 -15.66
C SER A 48 21.66 4.71 -15.14
N LYS A 49 20.51 5.38 -15.03
CA LYS A 49 20.43 6.74 -14.46
C LYS A 49 20.83 6.77 -13.00
N LEU A 50 20.37 5.82 -12.19
CA LEU A 50 20.76 5.71 -10.78
C LEU A 50 22.27 5.48 -10.66
N HIS A 51 22.85 4.57 -11.45
CA HIS A 51 24.31 4.34 -11.46
C HIS A 51 25.09 5.62 -11.77
N SER A 52 24.79 6.27 -12.90
CA SER A 52 25.49 7.50 -13.30
C SER A 52 25.39 8.62 -12.24
N GLN A 53 24.19 8.84 -11.68
CA GLN A 53 24.02 9.88 -10.65
C GLN A 53 24.65 9.50 -9.31
N SER A 54 24.73 8.20 -8.99
CA SER A 54 25.39 7.72 -7.77
C SER A 54 26.89 7.94 -7.87
N ASP A 55 27.50 7.62 -9.01
CA ASP A 55 28.93 7.84 -9.24
C ASP A 55 29.30 9.33 -9.14
N LEU A 56 28.49 10.21 -9.72
CA LEU A 56 28.66 11.67 -9.60
C LEU A 56 28.52 12.12 -8.13
N SER A 57 27.54 11.59 -7.40
CA SER A 57 27.32 11.93 -5.99
C SER A 57 28.46 11.44 -5.09
N LEU A 58 29.03 10.27 -5.38
CA LEU A 58 30.20 9.73 -4.69
C LEU A 58 31.45 10.55 -5.00
N HIS A 59 31.69 10.91 -6.26
CA HIS A 59 32.80 11.80 -6.62
C HIS A 59 32.69 13.17 -5.94
N LEU A 60 31.49 13.74 -5.87
CA LEU A 60 31.25 14.99 -5.15
C LEU A 60 31.51 14.83 -3.65
N LEU A 61 31.05 13.75 -3.04
CA LEU A 61 31.33 13.42 -1.64
C LEU A 61 32.84 13.29 -1.38
N ASP A 62 33.55 12.59 -2.27
CA ASP A 62 34.98 12.34 -2.18
C ASP A 62 35.82 13.61 -2.35
N SER A 63 35.28 14.67 -2.97
CA SER A 63 35.93 15.98 -3.07
C SER A 63 35.97 16.78 -1.76
N ILE A 64 35.19 16.40 -0.73
CA ILE A 64 35.24 17.07 0.58
C ILE A 64 36.66 16.94 1.19
N PRO A 65 37.34 18.04 1.56
CA PRO A 65 38.71 17.97 2.11
C PRO A 65 38.79 17.15 3.41
N LEU A 66 39.96 16.53 3.65
CA LEU A 66 40.18 15.72 4.86
C LEU A 66 40.05 16.56 6.14
N GLU A 67 40.40 17.85 6.07
CA GLU A 67 40.24 18.87 7.11
C GLU A 67 38.79 18.95 7.62
N GLN A 68 37.84 18.77 6.71
CA GLN A 68 36.41 18.79 7.00
C GLN A 68 35.87 17.41 7.38
N ARG A 69 36.74 16.40 7.51
CA ARG A 69 36.42 15.02 7.91
C ARG A 69 37.22 14.58 9.15
N LYS A 70 37.63 15.51 10.02
CA LYS A 70 38.48 15.19 11.18
C LYS A 70 37.68 14.77 12.40
N THR A 71 36.60 15.47 12.72
CA THR A 71 35.83 15.21 13.93
C THR A 71 34.96 13.95 13.81
N PRO A 72 34.63 13.25 14.92
CA PRO A 72 33.72 12.11 14.87
C PRO A 72 32.38 12.44 14.19
N VAL A 73 31.84 13.64 14.40
CA VAL A 73 30.58 14.10 13.81
C VAL A 73 30.71 14.28 12.29
N GLN A 74 31.77 14.93 11.82
CA GLN A 74 32.04 15.10 10.39
C GLN A 74 32.28 13.76 9.69
N ARG A 75 33.04 12.87 10.32
CA ARG A 75 33.26 11.51 9.83
C ARG A 75 31.95 10.73 9.78
N ALA A 76 31.14 10.79 10.83
CA ALA A 76 29.82 10.15 10.82
C ALA A 76 28.94 10.66 9.67
N LYS A 77 28.95 11.97 9.40
CA LYS A 77 28.21 12.58 8.28
C LYS A 77 28.72 12.08 6.92
N TYR A 78 30.04 11.99 6.73
CA TYR A 78 30.66 11.42 5.53
C TYR A 78 30.20 9.98 5.30
N GLU A 79 30.38 9.13 6.32
CA GLU A 79 30.04 7.71 6.27
C GLU A 79 28.53 7.50 6.04
N TYR A 80 27.70 8.32 6.68
CA TYR A 80 26.25 8.34 6.46
C TYR A 80 25.89 8.67 5.00
N LEU A 81 26.43 9.74 4.44
CA LEU A 81 26.13 10.15 3.07
C LEU A 81 26.62 9.11 2.06
N ARG A 82 27.82 8.54 2.27
CA ARG A 82 28.35 7.47 1.39
C ARG A 82 27.44 6.26 1.43
N GLY A 83 27.09 5.80 2.62
CA GLY A 83 26.17 4.68 2.82
C GLY A 83 24.80 4.91 2.21
N LYS A 84 24.23 6.12 2.37
CA LYS A 84 22.94 6.50 1.77
C LYS A 84 22.97 6.49 0.24
N ILE A 85 24.04 7.02 -0.38
CA ILE A 85 24.20 6.99 -1.84
C ILE A 85 24.29 5.55 -2.35
N LEU A 86 25.08 4.71 -1.68
CA LEU A 86 25.22 3.29 -2.02
C LEU A 86 23.92 2.50 -1.82
N ASP A 87 23.06 2.91 -0.88
CA ASP A 87 21.77 2.29 -0.60
C ASP A 87 20.63 2.74 -1.55
N VAL A 88 20.88 3.53 -2.60
CA VAL A 88 19.78 3.94 -3.51
C VAL A 88 19.19 2.75 -4.30
N PHE A 89 19.95 1.68 -4.49
CA PHE A 89 19.55 0.55 -5.32
C PHE A 89 18.58 -0.41 -4.59
N PRO A 90 17.70 -1.13 -5.32
CA PRO A 90 16.80 -2.10 -4.72
C PRO A 90 17.49 -3.24 -3.97
N GLU A 91 18.64 -3.70 -4.49
CA GLU A 91 19.37 -4.84 -3.95
C GLU A 91 20.23 -4.44 -2.75
N TYR A 92 20.40 -5.39 -1.82
CA TYR A 92 21.30 -5.23 -0.69
C TYR A 92 22.75 -5.07 -1.15
N ARG A 93 23.43 -4.05 -0.61
CA ARG A 93 24.87 -3.81 -0.81
C ARG A 93 25.58 -3.79 0.53
N LYS A 94 26.48 -4.75 0.74
CA LYS A 94 27.29 -4.84 1.96
C LYS A 94 28.09 -3.57 2.23
N GLU A 95 28.63 -2.94 1.18
CA GLU A 95 29.37 -1.68 1.32
C GLU A 95 28.51 -0.57 1.95
N ALA A 96 27.23 -0.48 1.59
CA ALA A 96 26.31 0.48 2.19
C ALA A 96 26.11 0.18 3.70
N GLU A 97 25.89 -1.08 4.06
CA GLU A 97 25.77 -1.51 5.48
C GLU A 97 27.02 -1.16 6.28
N ASP A 98 28.21 -1.41 5.73
CA ASP A 98 29.50 -1.14 6.39
C ASP A 98 29.66 0.36 6.71
N HIS A 99 29.36 1.23 5.74
CA HIS A 99 29.40 2.68 5.91
C HIS A 99 28.35 3.18 6.91
N LEU A 100 27.11 2.72 6.80
CA LEU A 100 26.02 3.10 7.69
C LEU A 100 26.27 2.64 9.13
N SER A 101 26.78 1.42 9.30
CA SER A 101 27.20 0.87 10.59
C SER A 101 28.31 1.70 11.23
N LYS A 102 29.25 2.20 10.43
CA LYS A 102 30.31 3.09 10.92
C LYS A 102 29.76 4.46 11.30
N ALA A 103 28.81 5.00 10.52
CA ALA A 103 28.16 6.27 10.82
C ALA A 103 27.44 6.25 12.17
N VAL A 104 26.65 5.21 12.47
CA VAL A 104 25.92 5.10 13.75
C VAL A 104 26.85 4.83 14.93
N LYS A 105 28.01 4.18 14.72
CA LYS A 105 29.03 4.01 15.76
C LYS A 105 29.73 5.33 16.09
N LEU A 106 30.04 6.14 15.08
CA LEU A 106 30.71 7.43 15.25
C LEU A 106 29.78 8.51 15.81
N ASN A 107 28.50 8.47 15.44
CA ASN A 107 27.47 9.36 15.97
C ASN A 107 26.16 8.59 16.21
N PRO A 108 25.98 7.99 17.40
CA PRO A 108 24.76 7.24 17.74
C PRO A 108 23.48 8.08 17.75
N SER A 109 23.59 9.42 17.79
CA SER A 109 22.43 10.33 17.80
C SER A 109 21.95 10.70 16.40
N LEU A 110 22.64 10.26 15.33
CA LEU A 110 22.26 10.55 13.95
C LEU A 110 21.10 9.65 13.51
N ALA A 111 19.86 10.09 13.76
CA ALA A 111 18.64 9.32 13.46
C ALA A 111 18.53 8.91 11.98
N ASP A 112 18.92 9.78 11.05
CA ASP A 112 18.90 9.48 9.62
C ASP A 112 19.85 8.33 9.22
N ALA A 113 20.96 8.16 9.94
CA ALA A 113 21.89 7.05 9.70
C ALA A 113 21.30 5.72 10.19
N TRP A 114 20.62 5.71 11.34
CA TRP A 114 19.88 4.53 11.81
C TRP A 114 18.73 4.17 10.86
N LEU A 115 18.01 5.16 10.33
CA LEU A 115 16.98 4.96 9.32
C LEU A 115 17.57 4.30 8.07
N CYS A 116 18.65 4.84 7.51
CA CYS A 116 19.27 4.27 6.32
C CYS A 116 19.84 2.87 6.58
N LEU A 117 20.46 2.65 7.75
CA LEU A 117 20.94 1.32 8.17
C LEU A 117 19.79 0.31 8.24
N GLY A 118 18.65 0.70 8.83
CA GLY A 118 17.46 -0.15 8.89
C GLY A 118 16.93 -0.53 7.51
N ASN A 119 16.87 0.42 6.56
CA ASN A 119 16.48 0.13 5.18
C ASN A 119 17.48 -0.83 4.49
N CYS A 120 18.78 -0.61 4.69
CA CYS A 120 19.82 -1.47 4.12
C CYS A 120 19.70 -2.91 4.64
N ILE A 121 19.51 -3.07 5.96
CA ILE A 121 19.31 -4.37 6.62
C ILE A 121 17.98 -5.01 6.20
N TRP A 122 16.94 -4.21 5.96
CA TRP A 122 15.68 -4.74 5.41
C TRP A 122 15.92 -5.37 4.04
N LYS A 123 16.68 -4.74 3.14
CA LYS A 123 17.02 -5.33 1.83
C LYS A 123 17.82 -6.63 1.95
N LYS A 124 18.60 -6.79 3.03
CA LYS A 124 19.31 -8.04 3.37
C LYS A 124 18.36 -9.18 3.77
N GLY A 125 17.12 -8.86 4.14
CA GLY A 125 16.09 -9.81 4.59
C GLY A 125 16.01 -9.98 6.10
N ASP A 126 16.87 -9.32 6.89
CA ASP A 126 16.86 -9.40 8.35
C ASP A 126 15.86 -8.39 8.94
N LEU A 127 14.58 -8.72 8.87
CA LEU A 127 13.49 -7.87 9.33
C LEU A 127 13.58 -7.53 10.84
N PRO A 128 13.92 -8.47 11.75
CA PRO A 128 14.12 -8.15 13.16
C PRO A 128 15.21 -7.09 13.40
N SER A 129 16.37 -7.22 12.76
CA SER A 129 17.45 -6.23 12.91
C SER A 129 17.09 -4.88 12.28
N ALA A 130 16.36 -4.87 11.16
CA ALA A 130 15.83 -3.65 10.58
C ALA A 130 14.87 -2.92 11.54
N LYS A 131 13.95 -3.67 12.18
CA LYS A 131 13.03 -3.14 13.19
C LYS A 131 13.81 -2.50 14.34
N ASN A 132 14.83 -3.17 14.84
CA ASN A 132 15.68 -2.64 15.91
C ASN A 132 16.36 -1.32 15.51
N CYS A 133 16.88 -1.21 14.28
CA CYS A 133 17.46 0.04 13.79
C CYS A 133 16.44 1.19 13.77
N PHE A 134 15.21 0.93 13.31
CA PHE A 134 14.14 1.93 13.33
C PHE A 134 13.73 2.32 14.75
N SER A 135 13.62 1.36 15.67
CA SER A 135 13.34 1.64 17.08
C SER A 135 14.45 2.50 17.72
N LEU A 136 15.73 2.19 17.46
CA LEU A 136 16.86 3.01 17.92
C LEU A 136 16.84 4.42 17.33
N ALA A 137 16.40 4.57 16.09
CA ALA A 137 16.22 5.87 15.46
C ALA A 137 15.10 6.69 16.13
N LEU A 138 13.95 6.06 16.44
CA LEU A 138 12.84 6.72 17.16
C LEU A 138 13.20 7.11 18.59
N ASN A 139 14.09 6.38 19.26
CA ASN A 139 14.59 6.76 20.58
C ASN A 139 15.35 8.09 20.58
N LYS A 140 15.71 8.64 19.40
CA LYS A 140 16.33 9.97 19.26
C LYS A 140 15.31 11.09 19.09
N GLY A 141 14.06 10.75 18.81
CA GLY A 141 12.97 11.69 18.67
C GLY A 141 11.87 11.14 17.76
N PRO A 142 10.61 11.59 17.95
CA PRO A 142 9.51 11.23 17.06
C PRO A 142 9.83 11.63 15.62
N ASN A 143 9.59 10.71 14.67
CA ASN A 143 9.86 10.96 13.26
C ASN A 143 8.85 10.20 12.39
N LYS A 144 8.03 10.95 11.64
CA LYS A 144 6.96 10.38 10.80
C LYS A 144 7.48 9.41 9.73
N LYS A 145 8.67 9.65 9.17
CA LYS A 145 9.27 8.77 8.15
C LYS A 145 9.63 7.42 8.75
N ILE A 146 10.21 7.41 9.96
CA ILE A 146 10.57 6.16 10.66
C ILE A 146 9.31 5.39 11.07
N LEU A 147 8.28 6.09 11.56
CA LEU A 147 6.99 5.47 11.89
C LEU A 147 6.32 4.84 10.65
N CYS A 148 6.36 5.51 9.49
CA CYS A 148 5.90 4.92 8.24
C CYS A 148 6.71 3.66 7.86
N LEU A 149 8.04 3.69 7.99
CA LEU A 149 8.90 2.55 7.71
C LEU A 149 8.62 1.36 8.64
N LEU A 150 8.39 1.60 9.93
CA LEU A 150 7.97 0.55 10.87
C LEU A 150 6.63 -0.05 10.46
N SER A 151 5.66 0.80 10.10
CA SER A 151 4.36 0.33 9.60
C SER A 151 4.53 -0.57 8.37
N MET A 152 5.36 -0.18 7.40
CA MET A 152 5.63 -1.02 6.23
C MET A 152 6.34 -2.34 6.59
N LEU A 153 7.35 -2.27 7.45
CA LEU A 153 8.14 -3.43 7.88
C LEU A 153 7.26 -4.44 8.62
N GLU A 154 6.38 -3.99 9.50
CA GLU A 154 5.49 -4.85 10.27
C GLU A 154 4.47 -5.58 9.40
N ARG A 155 3.96 -4.94 8.34
CA ARG A 155 3.15 -5.63 7.31
C ARG A 155 3.96 -6.68 6.58
N ARG A 156 5.22 -6.40 6.27
CA ARG A 156 6.12 -7.38 5.63
C ARG A 156 6.41 -8.55 6.56
N MET A 157 6.66 -8.29 7.85
CA MET A 157 6.86 -9.35 8.86
C MET A 157 5.61 -10.21 9.06
N ALA A 158 4.42 -9.63 8.92
CA ALA A 158 3.17 -10.39 9.02
C ALA A 158 3.02 -11.44 7.90
N GLN A 159 3.65 -11.24 6.74
CA GLN A 159 3.62 -12.22 5.65
C GLN A 159 4.39 -13.48 6.05
N GLY A 160 3.66 -14.53 6.45
CA GLY A 160 4.24 -15.81 6.85
C GLY A 160 4.53 -15.94 8.35
N ALA A 161 4.11 -14.99 9.18
CA ALA A 161 4.13 -15.13 10.63
C ALA A 161 2.89 -15.86 11.16
N GLU A 162 2.97 -16.42 12.37
CA GLU A 162 1.81 -16.96 13.09
C GLU A 162 0.98 -15.83 13.72
N ASN A 163 1.64 -14.77 14.20
CA ASN A 163 1.03 -13.62 14.88
C ASN A 163 0.74 -12.44 13.91
N GLN A 164 0.15 -12.75 12.75
CA GLN A 164 -0.07 -11.75 11.70
C GLN A 164 -0.96 -10.59 12.19
N ALA A 165 -2.02 -10.88 12.94
CA ALA A 165 -2.97 -9.90 13.42
C ALA A 165 -2.30 -8.85 14.35
N GLU A 166 -1.43 -9.30 15.26
CA GLU A 166 -0.69 -8.44 16.17
C GLU A 166 0.28 -7.53 15.42
N LEU A 167 1.03 -8.08 14.46
CA LEU A 167 1.97 -7.31 13.65
C LEU A 167 1.26 -6.25 12.81
N VAL A 168 0.10 -6.59 12.24
CA VAL A 168 -0.70 -5.62 11.47
C VAL A 168 -1.31 -4.55 12.37
N LYS A 169 -1.72 -4.91 13.59
CA LYS A 169 -2.21 -3.95 14.59
C LYS A 169 -1.13 -2.94 14.97
N GLU A 170 0.11 -3.37 15.17
CA GLU A 170 1.25 -2.46 15.39
C GLU A 170 1.51 -1.58 14.15
N SER A 171 1.39 -2.13 12.94
CA SER A 171 1.51 -1.37 11.70
C SER A 171 0.48 -0.24 11.61
N ILE A 172 -0.78 -0.52 11.99
CA ILE A 172 -1.84 0.50 12.04
C ILE A 172 -1.50 1.57 13.09
N ARG A 173 -1.00 1.16 14.26
CA ARG A 173 -0.60 2.10 15.33
C ARG A 173 0.50 3.05 14.86
N HIS A 174 1.59 2.52 14.30
CA HIS A 174 2.68 3.37 13.80
C HIS A 174 2.24 4.29 12.65
N ALA A 175 1.37 3.85 11.76
CA ALA A 175 0.82 4.72 10.71
C ALA A 175 -0.02 5.87 11.30
N LYS A 176 -0.84 5.59 12.32
CA LYS A 176 -1.61 6.63 13.03
C LYS A 176 -0.70 7.60 13.79
N ASP A 177 0.34 7.11 14.44
CA ASP A 177 1.33 7.94 15.12
C ASP A 177 2.06 8.87 14.12
N ALA A 178 2.35 8.38 12.91
CA ALA A 178 2.93 9.20 11.84
C ALA A 178 2.00 10.36 11.41
N ILE A 179 0.70 10.06 11.23
CA ILE A 179 -0.32 11.07 10.92
C ILE A 179 -0.47 12.08 12.07
N ALA A 180 -0.36 11.64 13.32
CA ALA A 180 -0.46 12.53 14.48
C ALA A 180 0.68 13.58 14.52
N LEU A 181 1.85 13.24 13.95
CA LEU A 181 2.96 14.20 13.81
C LEU A 181 2.73 15.21 12.67
N ASP A 182 2.03 14.82 11.61
CA ASP A 182 1.68 15.71 10.49
C ASP A 182 0.44 15.20 9.74
N VAL A 183 -0.72 15.78 10.05
CA VAL A 183 -2.01 15.38 9.46
C VAL A 183 -2.13 15.71 7.97
N LYS A 184 -1.24 16.55 7.43
CA LYS A 184 -1.21 16.90 6.00
C LYS A 184 -0.29 15.98 5.19
N ASP A 185 0.45 15.09 5.85
CA ASP A 185 1.39 14.20 5.19
C ASP A 185 0.68 13.06 4.48
N GLY A 186 0.59 13.14 3.15
CA GLY A 186 -0.09 12.13 2.35
C GLY A 186 0.59 10.76 2.41
N TYR A 187 1.91 10.72 2.59
CA TYR A 187 2.64 9.46 2.73
C TYR A 187 2.27 8.70 4.01
N SER A 188 2.02 9.41 5.11
CA SER A 188 1.53 8.84 6.37
C SER A 188 0.11 8.27 6.22
N TRP A 189 -0.78 9.01 5.54
CA TRP A 189 -2.12 8.53 5.19
C TRP A 189 -2.12 7.31 4.27
N TYR A 190 -1.26 7.30 3.25
CA TYR A 190 -1.05 6.17 2.36
C TYR A 190 -0.63 4.91 3.13
N ASN A 191 0.29 5.06 4.10
CA ASN A 191 0.71 3.95 4.94
C ASN A 191 -0.39 3.42 5.85
N LEU A 192 -1.29 4.28 6.34
CA LEU A 192 -2.49 3.83 7.06
C LEU A 192 -3.43 3.05 6.15
N GLY A 193 -3.65 3.52 4.91
CA GLY A 193 -4.44 2.81 3.90
C GLY A 193 -3.92 1.40 3.66
N ASN A 194 -2.61 1.27 3.44
CA ASN A 194 -1.94 -0.02 3.27
C ASN A 194 -2.07 -0.92 4.51
N ALA A 195 -1.94 -0.37 5.72
CA ALA A 195 -2.09 -1.11 6.97
C ALA A 195 -3.51 -1.65 7.18
N LEU A 196 -4.51 -0.84 6.89
CA LEU A 196 -5.91 -1.27 6.95
C LEU A 196 -6.23 -2.30 5.87
N LEU A 197 -5.68 -2.15 4.67
CA LEU A 197 -5.85 -3.12 3.59
C LEU A 197 -5.22 -4.47 3.94
N THR A 198 -4.00 -4.49 4.49
CA THR A 198 -3.39 -5.73 4.97
C THR A 198 -4.20 -6.35 6.11
N SER A 199 -4.71 -5.52 7.04
CA SER A 199 -5.56 -6.01 8.13
C SER A 199 -6.82 -6.68 7.60
N PHE A 200 -7.47 -6.10 6.59
CA PHE A 200 -8.65 -6.67 5.96
C PHE A 200 -8.38 -8.09 5.44
N PHE A 201 -7.26 -8.31 4.75
CA PHE A 201 -6.92 -9.63 4.24
C PHE A 201 -6.54 -10.61 5.36
N VAL A 202 -5.78 -10.16 6.35
CA VAL A 202 -5.37 -11.01 7.49
C VAL A 202 -6.58 -11.44 8.33
N THR A 203 -7.63 -10.62 8.43
CA THR A 203 -8.85 -10.96 9.18
C THR A 203 -9.91 -11.69 8.36
N GLY A 204 -9.58 -12.17 7.16
CA GLY A 204 -10.46 -13.02 6.34
C GLY A 204 -11.27 -12.29 5.27
N ALA A 205 -10.94 -11.04 4.94
CA ALA A 205 -11.47 -10.29 3.80
C ALA A 205 -12.99 -10.09 3.79
N TRP A 206 -13.60 -9.82 4.97
CA TRP A 206 -15.04 -9.61 5.11
C TRP A 206 -15.43 -8.30 5.83
N ASP A 207 -14.50 -7.63 6.52
CA ASP A 207 -14.80 -6.38 7.24
C ASP A 207 -14.91 -5.19 6.27
N HIS A 208 -16.15 -4.92 5.82
CA HIS A 208 -16.47 -3.79 4.96
C HIS A 208 -16.14 -2.43 5.60
N GLY A 209 -16.31 -2.30 6.93
CA GLY A 209 -16.00 -1.06 7.65
C GLY A 209 -14.52 -0.73 7.62
N MET A 210 -13.66 -1.75 7.71
CA MET A 210 -12.21 -1.60 7.55
C MET A 210 -11.82 -1.19 6.14
N MET A 211 -12.47 -1.75 5.11
CA MET A 211 -12.22 -1.35 3.72
C MET A 211 -12.60 0.12 3.46
N LEU A 212 -13.71 0.58 4.02
CA LEU A 212 -14.10 2.00 3.98
C LEU A 212 -13.10 2.92 4.70
N GLN A 213 -12.50 2.46 5.80
CA GLN A 213 -11.44 3.22 6.48
C GLN A 213 -10.17 3.28 5.62
N SER A 214 -9.78 2.18 4.97
CA SER A 214 -8.65 2.14 4.04
C SER A 214 -8.87 3.12 2.89
N LEU A 215 -10.06 3.11 2.27
CA LEU A 215 -10.42 4.07 1.21
C LEU A 215 -10.30 5.52 1.66
N LYS A 216 -10.83 5.84 2.85
CA LYS A 216 -10.72 7.21 3.42
C LYS A 216 -9.26 7.61 3.65
N ALA A 217 -8.39 6.68 4.04
CA ALA A 217 -6.97 6.96 4.22
C ALA A 217 -6.31 7.31 2.87
N TYR A 218 -6.55 6.53 1.81
CA TYR A 218 -6.06 6.86 0.47
C TYR A 218 -6.62 8.19 -0.06
N GLN A 219 -7.91 8.48 0.14
CA GLN A 219 -8.50 9.77 -0.23
C GLN A 219 -7.87 10.95 0.51
N ASN A 220 -7.37 10.77 1.74
CA ASN A 220 -6.60 11.80 2.42
C ASN A 220 -5.16 11.89 1.89
N ALA A 221 -4.56 10.77 1.50
CA ALA A 221 -3.26 10.75 0.85
C ALA A 221 -3.25 11.51 -0.48
N GLU A 222 -4.29 11.34 -1.29
CA GLU A 222 -4.47 11.99 -2.59
C GLU A 222 -4.60 13.53 -2.52
N LYS A 223 -4.92 14.07 -1.34
CA LYS A 223 -4.97 15.54 -1.12
C LYS A 223 -3.58 16.18 -1.06
N ASP A 224 -2.53 15.39 -0.84
CA ASP A 224 -1.16 15.86 -0.84
C ASP A 224 -0.59 15.78 -2.27
N GLU A 225 -0.26 16.92 -2.87
CA GLU A 225 0.25 17.00 -4.25
C GLU A 225 1.51 16.15 -4.45
N ARG A 226 2.32 15.95 -3.40
CA ARG A 226 3.53 15.12 -3.44
C ARG A 226 3.23 13.64 -3.70
N MET A 227 1.99 13.21 -3.44
CA MET A 227 1.56 11.82 -3.66
C MET A 227 1.05 11.57 -5.09
N GLN A 228 0.84 12.61 -5.91
CA GLN A 228 0.32 12.45 -7.27
C GLN A 228 1.26 11.65 -8.19
N SER A 229 2.56 11.62 -7.90
CA SER A 229 3.53 10.83 -8.66
C SER A 229 3.66 9.39 -8.16
N ASN A 230 2.99 9.00 -7.07
CA ASN A 230 3.12 7.68 -6.48
C ASN A 230 2.18 6.68 -7.18
N PRO A 231 2.70 5.73 -7.99
CA PRO A 231 1.86 4.80 -8.73
C PRO A 231 1.18 3.76 -7.81
N ASP A 232 1.86 3.33 -6.74
CA ASP A 232 1.33 2.35 -5.77
C ASP A 232 0.10 2.88 -5.03
N LEU A 233 0.03 4.19 -4.77
CA LEU A 233 -1.16 4.82 -4.19
C LEU A 233 -2.39 4.58 -5.06
N TYR A 234 -2.29 4.84 -6.37
CA TYR A 234 -3.40 4.64 -7.30
C TYR A 234 -3.75 3.15 -7.43
N PHE A 235 -2.73 2.28 -7.51
CA PHE A 235 -2.94 0.84 -7.60
C PHE A 235 -3.66 0.28 -6.37
N ASN A 236 -3.21 0.65 -5.17
CA ASN A 236 -3.78 0.15 -3.92
C ASN A 236 -5.17 0.76 -3.64
N SER A 237 -5.36 2.05 -3.95
CA SER A 237 -6.67 2.71 -3.89
C SER A 237 -7.67 2.08 -4.88
N ALA A 238 -7.22 1.75 -6.10
CA ALA A 238 -8.01 1.03 -7.08
C ALA A 238 -8.39 -0.37 -6.62
N THR A 239 -7.45 -1.09 -6.00
CA THR A 239 -7.70 -2.40 -5.38
C THR A 239 -8.79 -2.30 -4.32
N VAL A 240 -8.72 -1.30 -3.42
CA VAL A 240 -9.78 -1.06 -2.43
C VAL A 240 -11.12 -0.75 -3.09
N ASN A 241 -11.14 0.10 -4.11
CA ASN A 241 -12.37 0.39 -4.86
C ASN A 241 -12.93 -0.85 -5.56
N LYS A 242 -12.09 -1.77 -6.07
CA LYS A 242 -12.51 -3.05 -6.65
C LYS A 242 -13.25 -3.91 -5.62
N TYR A 243 -12.71 -4.05 -4.41
CA TYR A 243 -13.37 -4.80 -3.31
C TYR A 243 -14.62 -4.10 -2.75
N LEU A 244 -14.72 -2.78 -2.90
CA LEU A 244 -15.92 -2.02 -2.59
C LEU A 244 -16.91 -1.94 -3.76
N GLU A 245 -16.60 -2.59 -4.89
CA GLU A 245 -17.40 -2.61 -6.12
C GLU A 245 -17.64 -1.23 -6.74
N ASN A 246 -16.76 -0.27 -6.44
CA ASN A 246 -16.70 1.03 -7.08
C ASN A 246 -15.91 0.92 -8.40
N TYR A 247 -16.41 0.11 -9.34
CA TYR A 247 -15.65 -0.31 -10.53
C TYR A 247 -15.15 0.84 -11.40
N GLU A 248 -15.92 1.91 -11.58
CA GLU A 248 -15.49 3.10 -12.33
C GLU A 248 -14.22 3.73 -11.72
N ARG A 249 -14.20 3.90 -10.39
CA ARG A 249 -13.03 4.42 -9.68
C ARG A 249 -11.88 3.44 -9.68
N ALA A 250 -12.16 2.14 -9.60
CA ALA A 250 -11.14 1.12 -9.66
C ALA A 250 -10.44 1.12 -11.02
N LEU A 251 -11.19 1.14 -12.12
CA LEU A 251 -10.66 1.25 -13.49
C LEU A 251 -9.81 2.52 -13.64
N SER A 252 -10.36 3.68 -13.28
CA SER A 252 -9.65 4.97 -13.38
C SER A 252 -8.33 4.96 -12.57
N GLY A 253 -8.34 4.33 -11.38
CA GLY A 253 -7.16 4.21 -10.54
C GLY A 253 -6.11 3.26 -11.12
N PHE A 254 -6.50 2.11 -11.66
CA PHE A 254 -5.56 1.19 -12.31
C PHE A 254 -4.97 1.80 -13.60
N GLU A 255 -5.76 2.49 -14.40
CA GLU A 255 -5.27 3.25 -15.57
C GLU A 255 -4.27 4.34 -15.14
N ALA A 256 -4.59 5.08 -14.07
CA ALA A 256 -3.70 6.11 -13.53
C ALA A 256 -2.39 5.53 -12.96
N ALA A 257 -2.41 4.30 -12.42
CA ALA A 257 -1.23 3.58 -11.98
C ALA A 257 -0.40 3.10 -13.18
N ALA A 258 -1.03 2.47 -14.19
CA ALA A 258 -0.38 2.00 -15.42
C ALA A 258 0.34 3.13 -16.17
N LEU A 259 -0.28 4.32 -16.21
CA LEU A 259 0.31 5.50 -16.85
C LEU A 259 1.58 5.99 -16.12
N LYS A 260 1.64 5.83 -14.80
CA LYS A 260 2.76 6.30 -13.97
C LYS A 260 3.88 5.29 -13.89
N ASP A 261 3.54 4.03 -13.70
CA ASP A 261 4.48 2.92 -13.68
C ASP A 261 3.92 1.73 -14.47
N PRO A 262 4.35 1.58 -15.73
CA PRO A 262 3.94 0.47 -16.58
C PRO A 262 4.33 -0.93 -16.03
N SER A 263 5.23 -1.00 -15.04
CA SER A 263 5.68 -2.28 -14.47
C SER A 263 4.75 -2.86 -13.40
N LEU A 264 3.73 -2.11 -12.95
CA LEU A 264 2.80 -2.55 -11.90
C LEU A 264 1.73 -3.55 -12.37
N ASN A 265 1.78 -4.04 -13.61
CA ASN A 265 0.75 -4.90 -14.24
C ASN A 265 -0.68 -4.33 -14.12
N ALA A 266 -0.82 -3.01 -13.93
CA ALA A 266 -2.13 -2.39 -13.71
C ALA A 266 -3.03 -2.45 -14.95
N THR A 267 -2.45 -2.49 -16.16
CA THR A 267 -3.18 -2.74 -17.41
C THR A 267 -3.87 -4.10 -17.40
N GLU A 268 -3.21 -5.14 -16.86
CA GLU A 268 -3.80 -6.48 -16.76
C GLU A 268 -5.00 -6.48 -15.80
N GLU A 269 -4.93 -5.72 -14.69
CA GLU A 269 -6.07 -5.54 -13.78
C GLU A 269 -7.25 -4.81 -14.45
N VAL A 270 -6.98 -3.82 -15.32
CA VAL A 270 -8.02 -3.16 -16.14
C VAL A 270 -8.68 -4.16 -17.08
N GLU A 271 -7.89 -4.92 -17.85
CA GLU A 271 -8.41 -5.92 -18.80
C GLU A 271 -9.26 -6.99 -18.10
N LYS A 272 -8.78 -7.54 -16.98
CA LYS A 272 -9.52 -8.50 -16.16
C LYS A 272 -10.86 -7.94 -15.69
N MET A 273 -10.88 -6.67 -15.26
CA MET A 273 -12.09 -6.03 -14.76
C MET A 273 -13.09 -5.74 -15.86
N VAL A 274 -12.66 -5.21 -17.01
CA VAL A 274 -13.53 -4.98 -18.17
C VAL A 274 -14.13 -6.30 -18.65
N ASN A 275 -13.31 -7.35 -18.82
CA ASN A 275 -13.78 -8.67 -19.22
C ASN A 275 -14.80 -9.26 -18.24
N LEU A 276 -14.61 -9.06 -16.93
CA LEU A 276 -15.57 -9.46 -15.90
C LEU A 276 -16.89 -8.71 -16.07
N LEU A 277 -16.86 -7.38 -16.17
CA LEU A 277 -18.06 -6.55 -16.25
C LEU A 277 -18.87 -6.85 -17.53
N ASP A 278 -18.19 -7.00 -18.67
CA ASP A 278 -18.82 -7.42 -19.93
C ASP A 278 -19.48 -8.80 -19.79
N LYS A 279 -18.83 -9.73 -19.09
CA LYS A 279 -19.40 -11.05 -18.82
C LYS A 279 -20.65 -10.94 -17.94
N LEU A 280 -20.60 -10.18 -16.85
CA LEU A 280 -21.75 -9.94 -15.97
C LEU A 280 -22.93 -9.34 -16.75
N GLU A 281 -22.67 -8.33 -17.58
CA GLU A 281 -23.69 -7.68 -18.40
C GLU A 281 -24.31 -8.64 -19.42
N ASN A 282 -23.49 -9.44 -20.11
CA ASN A 282 -23.98 -10.44 -21.07
C ASN A 282 -24.88 -11.49 -20.41
N PHE A 283 -24.52 -11.96 -19.21
CA PHE A 283 -25.35 -12.89 -18.45
C PHE A 283 -26.69 -12.28 -18.04
N LEU A 284 -26.70 -11.00 -17.65
CA LEU A 284 -27.93 -10.26 -17.33
C LEU A 284 -28.82 -10.07 -18.55
N ARG A 285 -28.27 -9.63 -19.70
CA ARG A 285 -29.02 -9.41 -20.95
C ARG A 285 -29.54 -10.70 -21.57
N GLY A 286 -28.84 -11.82 -21.41
CA GLY A 286 -29.19 -13.12 -21.99
C GLY A 286 -30.43 -13.82 -21.41
N GLN A 287 -31.03 -13.30 -20.33
CA GLN A 287 -32.18 -13.92 -19.65
C GLN A 287 -33.52 -13.61 -20.36
N ALA A 288 -33.68 -14.11 -21.58
CA ALA A 288 -34.87 -13.86 -22.41
C ALA A 288 -35.84 -15.06 -22.53
N LYS A 289 -35.67 -16.17 -21.79
CA LYS A 289 -36.61 -17.32 -21.85
C LYS A 289 -37.55 -17.33 -20.66
N ALA A 290 -38.58 -16.48 -20.72
CA ALA A 290 -39.63 -16.30 -19.71
C ALA A 290 -40.19 -17.61 -19.11
N LYS A 291 -40.39 -18.66 -19.92
CA LYS A 291 -40.92 -19.96 -19.45
C LYS A 291 -40.05 -20.65 -18.40
N ARG A 292 -38.71 -20.52 -18.45
CA ARG A 292 -37.82 -21.13 -17.44
C ARG A 292 -37.85 -20.35 -16.13
N LEU A 293 -38.01 -19.03 -16.20
CA LEU A 293 -38.06 -18.14 -15.04
C LEU A 293 -39.36 -18.31 -14.24
N THR A 294 -40.50 -18.54 -14.90
CA THR A 294 -41.79 -18.76 -14.21
C THR A 294 -41.77 -20.00 -13.30
N SER A 295 -41.26 -21.13 -13.80
CA SER A 295 -41.14 -22.35 -12.99
C SER A 295 -40.17 -22.18 -11.82
N VAL A 296 -39.09 -21.42 -12.02
CA VAL A 296 -38.11 -21.10 -10.99
C VAL A 296 -38.74 -20.23 -9.90
N ALA A 297 -39.45 -19.16 -10.27
CA ALA A 297 -40.11 -18.26 -9.34
C ALA A 297 -41.14 -18.97 -8.45
N SER A 298 -41.93 -19.90 -9.01
CA SER A 298 -42.90 -20.68 -8.23
C SER A 298 -42.25 -21.56 -7.16
N SER A 299 -41.05 -22.07 -7.40
CA SER A 299 -40.34 -22.92 -6.42
C SER A 299 -39.82 -22.13 -5.20
N LEU A 300 -39.62 -20.81 -5.33
CA LEU A 300 -39.08 -19.96 -4.27
C LEU A 300 -40.10 -19.67 -3.17
N ALA A 301 -41.41 -19.75 -3.46
CA ALA A 301 -42.47 -19.50 -2.49
C ALA A 301 -42.42 -20.48 -1.30
N ALA A 302 -41.97 -21.71 -1.54
CA ALA A 302 -41.92 -22.80 -0.56
C ALA A 302 -40.70 -22.74 0.38
N VAL A 303 -39.72 -21.86 0.13
CA VAL A 303 -38.56 -21.72 1.01
C VAL A 303 -39.02 -21.08 2.32
N ASN A 304 -38.72 -21.67 3.48
CA ASN A 304 -39.05 -21.06 4.76
C ASN A 304 -37.94 -20.09 5.18
N LEU A 305 -38.32 -18.88 5.60
CA LEU A 305 -37.39 -17.90 6.16
C LEU A 305 -37.50 -17.89 7.68
N ASN A 306 -36.42 -17.50 8.34
CA ASN A 306 -36.45 -17.19 9.77
C ASN A 306 -37.43 -16.01 10.01
N SER A 307 -38.29 -16.14 11.03
CA SER A 307 -39.32 -15.14 11.36
C SER A 307 -38.75 -13.76 11.73
N SER A 308 -37.47 -13.69 12.10
CA SER A 308 -36.78 -12.43 12.42
C SER A 308 -36.56 -11.51 11.21
N PHE A 309 -36.71 -11.98 9.97
CA PHE A 309 -36.48 -11.19 8.78
C PHE A 309 -37.75 -11.03 7.93
N LYS A 310 -37.96 -9.81 7.42
CA LYS A 310 -39.04 -9.54 6.46
C LYS A 310 -38.62 -10.02 5.07
N ARG A 311 -39.41 -10.93 4.48
CA ARG A 311 -39.25 -11.30 3.06
C ARG A 311 -39.47 -10.08 2.16
N ALA A 312 -38.56 -9.87 1.21
CA ALA A 312 -38.72 -8.90 0.14
C ALA A 312 -38.19 -9.44 -1.20
N THR A 313 -38.54 -8.75 -2.28
CA THR A 313 -37.98 -8.91 -3.63
C THR A 313 -37.00 -7.79 -3.91
N VAL A 314 -36.16 -7.94 -4.93
CA VAL A 314 -35.04 -7.02 -5.18
C VAL A 314 -35.53 -5.60 -5.53
N ASP A 315 -36.66 -5.48 -6.22
CA ASP A 315 -37.28 -4.20 -6.59
C ASP A 315 -37.71 -3.34 -5.39
N LEU A 316 -37.86 -3.94 -4.21
CA LEU A 316 -38.23 -3.24 -2.98
C LEU A 316 -37.03 -2.85 -2.11
N LEU A 317 -35.82 -3.19 -2.53
CA LEU A 317 -34.61 -2.82 -1.81
C LEU A 317 -34.23 -1.35 -2.04
N SER A 318 -33.60 -0.78 -1.03
CA SER A 318 -32.90 0.50 -1.14
C SER A 318 -31.41 0.28 -1.41
N ASN A 319 -30.74 1.28 -1.99
CA ASN A 319 -29.29 1.24 -2.15
C ASN A 319 -28.61 1.18 -0.76
N GLY A 320 -27.62 0.30 -0.63
CA GLY A 320 -26.87 0.09 0.62
C GLY A 320 -27.45 -0.99 1.52
N LEU A 321 -27.20 -0.88 2.83
CA LEU A 321 -27.55 -1.92 3.80
C LEU A 321 -29.05 -1.92 4.10
N ASN A 322 -29.74 -2.99 3.73
CA ASN A 322 -31.15 -3.21 4.04
C ASN A 322 -31.26 -4.08 5.30
N LYS A 323 -31.58 -3.49 6.46
CA LYS A 323 -31.63 -4.22 7.74
C LYS A 323 -32.91 -5.02 7.91
N ALA A 324 -32.80 -6.21 8.51
CA ALA A 324 -33.93 -7.10 8.83
C ALA A 324 -34.79 -7.49 7.61
N VAL A 325 -34.16 -7.54 6.43
CA VAL A 325 -34.79 -7.97 5.18
C VAL A 325 -34.10 -9.24 4.69
N SER A 326 -34.86 -10.20 4.16
CA SER A 326 -34.30 -11.36 3.48
C SER A 326 -34.84 -11.48 2.07
N ILE A 327 -33.95 -11.80 1.14
CA ILE A 327 -34.29 -12.14 -0.23
C ILE A 327 -34.06 -13.62 -0.45
N VAL A 328 -35.03 -14.24 -1.13
CA VAL A 328 -34.91 -15.62 -1.61
C VAL A 328 -34.71 -15.56 -3.10
N GLY A 329 -33.61 -16.16 -3.57
CA GLY A 329 -33.28 -16.20 -4.98
C GLY A 329 -32.85 -17.59 -5.42
N LYS A 330 -33.17 -17.93 -6.67
CA LYS A 330 -32.61 -19.10 -7.33
C LYS A 330 -31.32 -18.71 -8.04
N VAL A 331 -30.24 -19.42 -7.74
CA VAL A 331 -29.00 -19.32 -8.51
C VAL A 331 -29.25 -19.89 -9.90
N LEU A 332 -29.07 -19.06 -10.93
CA LEU A 332 -29.20 -19.45 -12.33
C LEU A 332 -27.84 -19.89 -12.91
N PHE A 333 -26.79 -19.14 -12.61
CA PHE A 333 -25.45 -19.38 -13.12
C PHE A 333 -24.39 -18.98 -12.09
N PHE A 334 -23.33 -19.77 -12.03
CA PHE A 334 -22.06 -19.36 -11.42
C PHE A 334 -21.18 -18.72 -12.50
N ILE A 335 -20.74 -17.49 -12.28
CA ILE A 335 -19.99 -16.70 -13.25
C ILE A 335 -18.50 -16.85 -12.92
N LYS A 336 -17.86 -17.81 -13.59
CA LYS A 336 -16.42 -18.04 -13.48
C LYS A 336 -15.62 -16.83 -13.94
N HIS A 337 -14.58 -16.47 -13.21
CA HIS A 337 -13.61 -15.44 -13.56
C HIS A 337 -12.24 -15.80 -13.01
N GLU A 338 -11.22 -15.02 -13.35
CA GLU A 338 -9.83 -15.34 -13.00
C GLU A 338 -9.49 -15.11 -11.54
N ASN A 339 -10.20 -14.21 -10.84
CA ASN A 339 -9.92 -13.97 -9.42
C ASN A 339 -10.56 -15.06 -8.54
N VAL A 340 -9.95 -15.30 -7.38
CA VAL A 340 -10.48 -16.25 -6.39
C VAL A 340 -11.69 -15.67 -5.64
N THR A 341 -11.73 -14.34 -5.45
CA THR A 341 -12.79 -13.65 -4.72
C THR A 341 -13.09 -12.27 -5.34
N PRO A 342 -14.35 -11.80 -5.32
CA PRO A 342 -15.55 -12.52 -4.86
C PRO A 342 -16.04 -13.58 -5.85
N LEU A 343 -16.89 -14.49 -5.37
CA LEU A 343 -17.66 -15.37 -6.24
C LEU A 343 -18.87 -14.61 -6.79
N TYR A 344 -19.09 -14.68 -8.10
CA TYR A 344 -20.22 -14.02 -8.76
C TYR A 344 -21.28 -15.04 -9.18
N TYR A 345 -22.52 -14.77 -8.81
CA TYR A 345 -23.68 -15.59 -9.17
C TYR A 345 -24.73 -14.72 -9.86
N LEU A 346 -25.34 -15.25 -10.93
CA LEU A 346 -26.58 -14.70 -11.45
C LEU A 346 -27.74 -15.32 -10.69
N VAL A 347 -28.54 -14.50 -10.05
CA VAL A 347 -29.66 -14.92 -9.20
C VAL A 347 -30.95 -14.33 -9.74
N CYS A 348 -32.05 -15.08 -9.61
CA CYS A 348 -33.40 -14.63 -9.96
C CYS A 348 -34.32 -14.73 -8.74
N ASP A 349 -35.06 -13.67 -8.44
CA ASP A 349 -36.05 -13.66 -7.38
C ASP A 349 -37.45 -14.15 -7.84
N SER A 350 -38.44 -14.10 -6.95
CA SER A 350 -39.82 -14.49 -7.26
C SER A 350 -40.56 -13.55 -8.21
N ASN A 351 -40.08 -12.30 -8.37
CA ASN A 351 -40.61 -11.34 -9.34
C ASN A 351 -39.97 -11.51 -10.73
N GLN A 352 -39.14 -12.55 -10.91
CA GLN A 352 -38.39 -12.83 -12.13
C GLN A 352 -37.33 -11.76 -12.43
N ILE A 353 -36.91 -10.98 -11.42
CA ILE A 353 -35.84 -10.00 -11.56
C ILE A 353 -34.52 -10.72 -11.38
N CYS A 354 -33.67 -10.61 -12.41
CA CYS A 354 -32.31 -11.16 -12.37
C CYS A 354 -31.33 -10.11 -11.87
N PHE A 355 -30.43 -10.51 -10.98
CA PHE A 355 -29.42 -9.64 -10.37
C PHE A 355 -28.13 -10.42 -10.14
N VAL A 356 -27.01 -9.70 -10.03
CA VAL A 356 -25.71 -10.28 -9.70
C VAL A 356 -25.56 -10.28 -8.18
N LEU A 357 -25.18 -11.43 -7.63
CA LEU A 357 -24.79 -11.60 -6.24
C LEU A 357 -23.28 -11.85 -6.20
N SER A 358 -22.53 -10.91 -5.63
CA SER A 358 -21.13 -11.08 -5.26
C SER A 358 -21.04 -11.61 -3.83
N VAL A 359 -20.18 -12.61 -3.61
CA VAL A 359 -19.98 -13.21 -2.29
C VAL A 359 -18.50 -13.24 -1.93
N TYR A 360 -18.17 -12.62 -0.80
CA TYR A 360 -16.83 -12.52 -0.22
C TYR A 360 -16.70 -13.45 1.00
N GLY A 361 -15.47 -13.67 1.48
CA GLY A 361 -15.22 -14.43 2.72
C GLY A 361 -15.53 -15.92 2.66
N ILE A 362 -15.57 -16.52 1.47
CA ILE A 362 -15.82 -17.95 1.26
C ILE A 362 -14.50 -18.74 1.24
N SER A 363 -14.45 -19.89 1.93
CA SER A 363 -13.38 -20.89 1.75
C SER A 363 -13.60 -21.66 0.44
N ASN A 364 -12.51 -22.03 -0.26
CA ASN A 364 -12.47 -22.44 -1.68
C ASN A 364 -13.42 -23.59 -2.15
N ASP A 365 -14.23 -24.20 -1.27
CA ASP A 365 -15.06 -25.37 -1.57
C ASP A 365 -16.59 -25.13 -1.55
N ALA A 366 -17.08 -23.89 -1.42
CA ALA A 366 -18.52 -23.63 -1.33
C ALA A 366 -19.19 -23.34 -2.70
N GLU A 367 -20.03 -24.26 -3.19
CA GLU A 367 -20.95 -24.04 -4.33
C GLU A 367 -22.39 -23.74 -3.86
N LEU A 368 -22.98 -22.63 -4.32
CA LEU A 368 -24.36 -22.24 -4.00
C LEU A 368 -25.36 -22.75 -5.05
N SER A 369 -26.39 -23.50 -4.62
CA SER A 369 -27.45 -24.05 -5.49
C SER A 369 -28.83 -23.36 -5.34
N ASN A 370 -29.15 -22.91 -4.14
CA ASN A 370 -30.22 -21.99 -3.75
C ASN A 370 -29.62 -21.01 -2.74
N CYS A 371 -29.96 -19.73 -2.81
CA CYS A 371 -29.44 -18.75 -1.85
C CYS A 371 -30.58 -18.06 -1.09
N VAL A 372 -30.43 -18.03 0.23
CA VAL A 372 -31.16 -17.12 1.11
C VAL A 372 -30.14 -16.07 1.54
N ALA A 373 -30.32 -14.84 1.08
CA ALA A 373 -29.50 -13.72 1.51
C ALA A 373 -30.23 -13.00 2.64
N ASN A 374 -29.74 -13.16 3.88
CA ASN A 374 -30.19 -12.38 5.02
C ASN A 374 -29.43 -11.05 5.04
N LEU A 375 -30.13 -9.96 4.77
CA LEU A 375 -29.55 -8.63 4.71
C LEU A 375 -29.57 -8.02 6.11
N GLY A 376 -28.38 -7.69 6.64
CA GLY A 376 -28.25 -6.91 7.87
C GLY A 376 -27.65 -7.59 9.10
N GLN A 377 -26.99 -8.74 8.99
CA GLN A 377 -26.15 -9.26 10.08
C GLN A 377 -24.70 -9.44 9.63
N GLN A 378 -23.82 -8.55 10.10
CA GLN A 378 -22.43 -8.94 10.36
C GLN A 378 -22.47 -9.73 11.68
N HIS A 379 -22.62 -11.05 11.62
CA HIS A 379 -22.31 -11.88 12.77
C HIS A 379 -20.82 -12.17 12.75
N ASP A 380 -20.13 -11.86 13.85
CA ASP A 380 -18.81 -12.39 14.14
C ASP A 380 -18.88 -13.91 14.01
N MET A 381 -18.24 -14.48 12.97
CA MET A 381 -18.10 -15.94 12.81
C MET A 381 -17.04 -16.50 13.79
N ASN A 382 -17.18 -16.19 15.08
CA ASN A 382 -16.32 -16.72 16.13
C ASN A 382 -17.00 -17.72 17.06
N ASP A 383 -18.30 -17.96 16.92
CA ASP A 383 -19.01 -18.95 17.73
C ASP A 383 -19.82 -19.89 16.84
N GLU A 384 -19.18 -20.97 16.40
CA GLU A 384 -19.74 -22.35 16.34
C GLU A 384 -18.71 -23.26 15.65
N ALA A 385 -18.03 -24.08 16.48
CA ALA A 385 -17.15 -25.17 16.09
C ALA A 385 -17.91 -26.51 16.03
#